data_AF-A0AAW0V1C9-F1
#
_entry.id   AF-A0AAW0V1C9-F1
#
_cell.length_a   1.000
_cell.length_b   1.000
_cell.length_c   1.000
_cell.angle_alpha   90.00
_cell.angle_beta   90.00
_cell.angle_gamma   90.00
#
_symmetry.space_group_name_H-M   'P 1'
#
loop_
_entity.id
_entity.type
_entity.pdbx_description
1 polymer ?
#
loop_
_entity_poly.entity_id
_entity_poly.type
_entity_poly.pdbx_seq_one_letter_code
_entity_poly.pdbx_strand_id
1 'polypeptide(L)'
;MQMRIGEGEAIAVDENSILRNHILVKSYLLGGSGERLLPPHTLDSITPFCTPALFSQYPPPRDYIPEKPIRSMHKKQNEVWRFLSDTRHGLHDVGWLSHCRKAVCSVLKSGEEIKSWLVMDLIDRTVRALLSCPEELLPGFQVPQPPSPGAALGLASPTVPSKGWSFSSGSSSSPVGNESLQSLYRSKSSDLQELPEYQCLASELVLRYGSELQLLIASGSIRENLMDVLKYTQTSVLRGLCDKCDWFTLALFLVYGGSFDRCVAALTSLGGLVAGAVLWPALADSLSHTYKILPGEMVLAGIIHNVQLIVSIEIPTVYMALEANDMCLWSVLGEWVRCVFLGVLPWAEVCHYLVLVLLLGPDYTIYFLVALVKHLQDTIIKQASSNKALVLLQTCVISGWRAGEQLGFMEALCRRHRRTVLPALIKPLNP
;
A
#
# COMPACT_ATOMS: atom_id res chain seq x y z
N MET A 1 26.15 -25.48 -17.53
CA MET A 1 25.86 -24.39 -18.50
C MET A 1 26.79 -23.22 -18.19
N GLN A 2 27.20 -22.41 -19.17
CA GLN A 2 28.02 -21.21 -18.91
C GLN A 2 27.17 -19.95 -19.03
N MET A 3 27.29 -19.03 -18.08
CA MET A 3 26.63 -17.72 -18.09
C MET A 3 27.64 -16.58 -17.94
N ARG A 4 27.27 -15.40 -18.45
CA ARG A 4 28.14 -14.22 -18.45
C ARG A 4 28.06 -13.47 -17.11
N ILE A 5 29.22 -13.03 -16.63
CA ILE A 5 29.36 -11.96 -15.64
C ILE A 5 29.92 -10.73 -16.35
N GLY A 6 29.11 -9.67 -16.48
CA GLY A 6 29.54 -8.46 -17.20
C GLY A 6 29.96 -8.72 -18.65
N GLU A 7 30.98 -8.01 -19.13
CA GLU A 7 31.38 -7.99 -20.54
C GLU A 7 32.40 -9.06 -20.98
N GLY A 8 32.79 -10.05 -20.16
CA GLY A 8 33.87 -10.96 -20.59
C GLY A 8 34.03 -12.34 -19.98
N GLU A 9 33.53 -12.63 -18.76
CA GLU A 9 33.79 -13.93 -18.12
C GLU A 9 32.58 -14.86 -18.14
N ALA A 10 32.79 -16.08 -18.64
CA ALA A 10 31.81 -17.15 -18.69
C ALA A 10 32.03 -18.11 -17.50
N ILE A 11 31.09 -18.17 -16.57
CA ILE A 11 31.17 -19.03 -15.37
C ILE A 11 30.21 -20.21 -15.52
N ALA A 12 30.66 -21.40 -15.07
CA ALA A 12 29.80 -22.56 -14.96
C ALA A 12 28.72 -22.32 -13.89
N VAL A 13 27.45 -22.42 -14.28
CA VAL A 13 26.30 -22.25 -13.41
C VAL A 13 25.54 -23.56 -13.23
N ASP A 14 25.00 -23.74 -12.03
CA ASP A 14 24.06 -24.79 -11.63
C ASP A 14 22.66 -24.20 -11.37
N GLU A 15 21.70 -25.05 -11.02
CA GLU A 15 20.32 -24.63 -10.78
C GLU A 15 20.21 -23.64 -9.59
N ASN A 16 21.05 -23.82 -8.56
CA ASN A 16 21.08 -22.93 -7.41
C ASN A 16 21.59 -21.53 -7.78
N SER A 17 22.54 -21.43 -8.70
CA SER A 17 23.04 -20.15 -9.23
C SER A 17 21.92 -19.39 -9.94
N ILE A 18 21.07 -20.08 -10.70
CA ILE A 18 19.90 -19.49 -11.37
C ILE A 18 18.89 -18.97 -10.34
N LEU A 19 18.53 -19.81 -9.37
CA LEU A 19 17.58 -19.43 -8.32
C LEU A 19 18.11 -18.27 -7.48
N ARG A 20 19.41 -18.27 -7.13
CA ARG A 20 20.05 -17.17 -6.40
C ARG A 20 19.97 -15.86 -7.19
N ASN A 21 20.29 -15.89 -8.48
CA ASN A 21 20.18 -14.72 -9.34
C ASN A 21 18.74 -14.18 -9.37
N HIS A 22 17.76 -15.08 -9.48
CA HIS A 22 16.34 -14.73 -9.39
C HIS A 22 15.97 -14.04 -8.08
N ILE A 23 16.36 -14.61 -6.95
CA ILE A 23 16.08 -14.03 -5.63
C ILE A 23 16.76 -12.66 -5.48
N LEU A 24 18.02 -12.52 -5.88
CA LEU A 24 18.75 -11.25 -5.77
C LEU A 24 18.09 -10.13 -6.59
N VAL A 25 17.70 -10.42 -7.84
CA VAL A 25 17.01 -9.44 -8.69
C VAL A 25 15.64 -9.10 -8.11
N LYS A 26 14.89 -10.11 -7.62
CA LYS A 26 13.57 -9.95 -6.99
C LYS A 26 13.63 -9.09 -5.73
N SER A 27 14.67 -9.22 -4.93
CA SER A 27 14.84 -8.48 -3.68
C SER A 27 15.33 -7.05 -3.88
N TYR A 28 16.09 -6.77 -4.95
CA TYR A 28 16.72 -5.46 -5.14
C TYR A 28 15.94 -4.50 -6.04
N LEU A 29 15.30 -4.99 -7.10
CA LEU A 29 14.53 -4.15 -8.02
C LEU A 29 13.06 -4.20 -7.60
N LEU A 30 12.42 -3.08 -7.30
CA LEU A 30 10.96 -3.06 -7.11
C LEU A 30 10.25 -2.97 -8.47
N GLY A 31 9.08 -3.60 -8.56
CA GLY A 31 8.23 -3.56 -9.75
C GLY A 31 7.41 -4.82 -9.95
N GLY A 32 6.20 -4.64 -10.46
CA GLY A 32 5.34 -5.73 -10.90
C GLY A 32 5.67 -6.21 -12.32
N SER A 33 4.75 -7.00 -12.90
CA SER A 33 4.83 -7.40 -14.31
C SER A 33 4.91 -6.17 -15.23
N GLY A 34 5.87 -6.15 -16.14
CA GLY A 34 6.13 -5.03 -17.06
C GLY A 34 6.93 -3.86 -16.48
N GLU A 35 7.14 -3.79 -15.17
CA GLU A 35 7.99 -2.78 -14.51
C GLU A 35 9.38 -3.32 -14.18
N ARG A 36 9.50 -4.65 -14.04
CA ARG A 36 10.74 -5.37 -13.81
C ARG A 36 10.73 -6.68 -14.59
N LEU A 37 11.88 -7.05 -15.14
CA LEU A 37 12.09 -8.37 -15.75
C LEU A 37 12.82 -9.25 -14.74
N LEU A 38 12.18 -10.35 -14.32
CA LEU A 38 12.84 -11.34 -13.46
C LEU A 38 13.58 -12.36 -14.33
N PRO A 39 14.79 -12.78 -13.93
CA PRO A 39 15.45 -13.88 -14.62
C PRO A 39 14.64 -15.17 -14.43
N PRO A 40 14.89 -16.18 -15.27
CA PRO A 40 14.25 -17.48 -15.12
C PRO A 40 14.67 -18.16 -13.79
N HIS A 41 13.87 -19.14 -13.35
CA HIS A 41 14.06 -19.85 -12.08
C HIS A 41 14.54 -21.30 -12.26
N THR A 42 14.59 -21.80 -13.50
CA THR A 42 15.03 -23.16 -13.85
C THR A 42 15.98 -23.12 -15.04
N LEU A 43 16.89 -24.09 -15.11
CA LEU A 43 17.84 -24.22 -16.23
C LEU A 43 17.13 -24.43 -17.57
N ASP A 44 16.01 -25.17 -17.59
CA ASP A 44 15.25 -25.50 -18.81
C ASP A 44 14.68 -24.26 -19.51
N SER A 45 14.47 -23.19 -18.74
CA SER A 45 13.98 -21.91 -19.27
C SER A 45 15.07 -21.01 -19.84
N ILE A 46 16.35 -21.42 -19.74
CA ILE A 46 17.49 -20.69 -20.29
C ILE A 46 17.83 -21.28 -21.65
N THR A 47 17.79 -20.44 -22.68
CA THR A 47 18.12 -20.84 -24.06
C THR A 47 19.43 -20.19 -24.49
N PRO A 48 20.13 -20.71 -25.53
CA PRO A 48 21.31 -20.06 -26.08
C PRO A 48 21.08 -18.60 -26.54
N PHE A 49 19.82 -18.24 -26.80
CA PHE A 49 19.39 -16.90 -27.20
C PHE A 49 18.91 -16.03 -26.02
N CYS A 50 18.81 -16.60 -24.82
CA CYS A 50 18.36 -15.94 -23.60
C CYS A 50 19.22 -16.39 -22.41
N THR A 51 20.44 -15.88 -22.35
CA THR A 51 21.36 -16.08 -21.22
C THR A 51 21.44 -14.80 -20.39
N PRO A 52 20.65 -14.65 -19.33
CA PRO A 52 20.60 -13.41 -18.56
C PRO A 52 21.94 -13.16 -17.83
N ALA A 53 22.36 -11.91 -17.68
CA ALA A 53 23.58 -11.58 -16.95
C ALA A 53 23.41 -11.83 -15.45
N LEU A 54 24.37 -12.49 -14.79
CA LEU A 54 24.25 -12.74 -13.35
C LEU A 54 24.37 -11.44 -12.55
N PHE A 55 23.52 -11.30 -11.54
CA PHE A 55 23.63 -10.23 -10.55
C PHE A 55 24.77 -10.54 -9.57
N SER A 56 25.96 -10.00 -9.87
CA SER A 56 27.17 -10.13 -9.05
C SER A 56 27.62 -8.85 -8.37
N GLN A 57 27.14 -7.68 -8.83
CA GLN A 57 27.52 -6.37 -8.32
C GLN A 57 26.36 -5.37 -8.44
N TYR A 58 26.40 -4.29 -7.66
CA TYR A 58 25.47 -3.18 -7.76
C TYR A 58 25.96 -2.12 -8.76
N PRO A 59 25.07 -1.49 -9.55
CA PRO A 59 23.66 -1.82 -9.72
C PRO A 59 23.45 -3.15 -10.50
N PRO A 60 22.27 -3.78 -10.39
CA PRO A 60 21.99 -5.02 -11.11
C PRO A 60 22.11 -4.82 -12.63
N PRO A 61 22.32 -5.91 -13.39
CA PRO A 61 22.37 -5.85 -14.84
C PRO A 61 21.15 -5.16 -15.45
N ARG A 62 21.39 -4.38 -16.51
CA ARG A 62 20.34 -3.61 -17.19
C ARG A 62 19.27 -4.49 -17.84
N ASP A 63 19.60 -5.75 -18.13
CA ASP A 63 18.69 -6.77 -18.66
C ASP A 63 17.43 -6.96 -17.81
N TYR A 64 17.48 -6.60 -16.52
CA TYR A 64 16.36 -6.73 -15.59
C TYR A 64 15.48 -5.47 -15.50
N ILE A 65 15.89 -4.39 -16.17
CA ILE A 65 15.20 -3.11 -16.19
C ILE A 65 14.57 -2.96 -17.58
N PRO A 66 13.23 -3.03 -17.71
CA PRO A 66 12.58 -2.90 -19.00
C PRO A 66 12.86 -1.54 -19.64
N GLU A 67 12.99 -1.51 -20.96
CA GLU A 67 12.96 -0.26 -21.71
C GLU A 67 11.58 0.37 -21.57
N LYS A 68 11.54 1.65 -21.20
CA LYS A 68 10.27 2.35 -20.98
C LYS A 68 9.68 2.74 -22.32
N PRO A 69 8.49 2.27 -22.70
CA PRO A 69 7.80 2.82 -23.85
C PRO A 69 7.54 4.32 -23.61
N ILE A 70 7.72 5.14 -24.65
CA ILE A 70 7.39 6.56 -24.61
C ILE A 70 5.89 6.67 -24.32
N ARG A 71 5.53 7.07 -23.09
CA ARG A 71 4.13 7.26 -22.71
C ARG A 71 3.57 8.44 -23.50
N SER A 72 2.53 8.21 -24.30
CA SER A 72 1.81 9.32 -24.93
C SER A 72 1.20 10.21 -23.84
N MET A 73 1.43 11.52 -23.91
CA MET A 73 0.96 12.52 -22.95
C MET A 73 -0.54 12.84 -23.04
N HIS A 74 -1.32 12.08 -23.80
CA HIS A 74 -2.75 12.35 -23.89
C HIS A 74 -3.43 12.04 -22.55
N LYS A 75 -3.79 13.11 -21.83
CA LYS A 75 -4.65 13.06 -20.64
C LYS A 75 -6.04 12.55 -21.06
N LYS A 76 -6.21 11.23 -21.15
CA LYS A 76 -7.54 10.64 -21.32
C LYS A 76 -8.34 10.94 -20.04
N GLN A 77 -9.36 11.77 -20.18
CA GLN A 77 -10.29 12.11 -19.11
C GLN A 77 -11.31 10.98 -18.96
N ASN A 78 -11.16 10.18 -17.92
CA ASN A 78 -12.09 9.09 -17.61
C ASN A 78 -13.23 9.59 -16.69
N GLU A 79 -14.18 8.69 -16.39
CA GLU A 79 -15.34 9.02 -15.55
C GLU A 79 -14.96 9.46 -14.14
N VAL A 80 -13.92 8.86 -13.54
CA VAL A 80 -13.39 9.28 -12.23
C VAL A 80 -12.89 10.72 -12.28
N TRP A 81 -12.14 11.11 -13.31
CA TRP A 81 -11.69 12.49 -13.45
C TRP A 81 -12.86 13.47 -13.59
N ARG A 82 -13.87 13.13 -14.40
CA ARG A 82 -15.07 13.97 -14.55
C ARG A 82 -15.78 14.14 -13.21
N PHE A 83 -16.05 13.03 -12.53
CA PHE A 83 -16.70 13.02 -11.21
C PHE A 83 -15.96 13.88 -10.18
N LEU A 84 -14.63 13.75 -10.07
CA LEU A 84 -13.83 14.56 -9.14
C LEU A 84 -13.77 16.04 -9.53
N SER A 85 -13.87 16.35 -10.83
CA SER A 85 -13.89 17.73 -11.31
C SER A 85 -15.22 18.40 -11.00
N ASP A 86 -16.33 17.70 -11.25
CA ASP A 86 -17.69 18.17 -11.00
C ASP A 86 -17.99 18.33 -9.51
N THR A 87 -17.42 17.46 -8.68
CA THR A 87 -17.62 17.47 -7.22
C THR A 87 -16.55 18.23 -6.43
N ARG A 88 -15.73 19.05 -7.11
CA ARG A 88 -14.62 19.79 -6.47
C ARG A 88 -15.06 20.66 -5.30
N HIS A 89 -16.18 21.38 -5.44
CA HIS A 89 -16.67 22.33 -4.45
C HIS A 89 -17.91 21.83 -3.69
N GLY A 90 -18.20 20.53 -3.77
CA GLY A 90 -19.37 19.91 -3.13
C GLY A 90 -19.09 19.39 -1.72
N LEU A 91 -20.16 19.09 -1.00
CA LEU A 91 -20.08 18.33 0.26
C LEU A 91 -19.68 16.88 -0.06
N HIS A 92 -18.65 16.37 0.62
CA HIS A 92 -18.19 14.99 0.46
C HIS A 92 -18.81 14.11 1.56
N ASP A 93 -20.10 13.81 1.42
CA ASP A 93 -20.88 13.01 2.36
C ASP A 93 -21.02 11.53 1.93
N VAL A 94 -21.89 10.78 2.61
CA VAL A 94 -22.20 9.37 2.29
C VAL A 94 -22.76 9.23 0.86
N GLY A 95 -23.55 10.21 0.40
CA GLY A 95 -24.08 10.24 -0.96
C GLY A 95 -22.97 10.40 -1.99
N TRP A 96 -22.00 11.28 -1.74
CA TRP A 96 -20.80 11.43 -2.55
C TRP A 96 -20.00 10.13 -2.62
N LEU A 97 -19.80 9.44 -1.48
CA LEU A 97 -19.11 8.14 -1.44
C LEU A 97 -19.79 7.09 -2.32
N SER A 98 -21.13 7.01 -2.30
CA SER A 98 -21.86 6.06 -3.15
C SER A 98 -21.62 6.31 -4.65
N HIS A 99 -21.64 7.57 -5.09
CA HIS A 99 -21.35 7.92 -6.48
C HIS A 99 -19.88 7.71 -6.84
N CYS A 100 -18.97 8.02 -5.92
CA CYS A 100 -17.54 7.80 -6.06
C CYS A 100 -17.23 6.31 -6.27
N ARG A 101 -17.81 5.42 -5.45
CA ARG A 101 -17.71 3.97 -5.59
C ARG A 101 -18.17 3.52 -6.99
N LYS A 102 -19.30 4.02 -7.49
CA LYS A 102 -19.80 3.70 -8.83
C LYS A 102 -18.84 4.14 -9.94
N ALA A 103 -18.36 5.39 -9.90
CA ALA A 103 -17.44 5.92 -10.91
C ALA A 103 -16.12 5.13 -10.95
N VAL A 104 -15.54 4.83 -9.79
CA VAL A 104 -14.32 4.02 -9.68
C VAL A 104 -14.55 2.61 -10.22
N CYS A 105 -15.62 1.93 -9.78
CA CYS A 105 -15.94 0.58 -10.25
C CYS A 105 -16.20 0.52 -11.76
N SER A 106 -16.85 1.56 -12.32
CA SER A 106 -17.12 1.69 -13.76
C SER A 106 -15.82 1.79 -14.57
N VAL A 107 -14.92 2.70 -14.18
CA VAL A 107 -13.61 2.86 -14.86
C VAL A 107 -12.78 1.60 -14.78
N LEU A 108 -12.74 0.93 -13.62
CA LEU A 108 -11.96 -0.30 -13.49
C LEU A 108 -12.55 -1.44 -14.35
N LYS A 109 -13.87 -1.61 -14.37
CA LYS A 109 -14.54 -2.63 -15.19
C LYS A 109 -14.40 -2.40 -16.70
N SER A 110 -14.21 -1.15 -17.13
CA SER A 110 -13.94 -0.85 -18.55
C SER A 110 -12.50 -1.16 -18.99
N GLY A 111 -11.64 -1.58 -18.05
CA GLY A 111 -10.23 -1.87 -18.29
C GLY A 111 -9.33 -0.64 -18.25
N GLU A 112 -9.89 0.55 -18.02
CA GLU A 112 -9.12 1.79 -17.89
C GLU A 112 -8.38 1.87 -16.54
N GLU A 113 -7.20 2.49 -16.56
CA GLU A 113 -6.39 2.70 -15.35
C GLU A 113 -6.69 4.05 -14.71
N ILE A 114 -6.72 4.07 -13.37
CA ILE A 114 -6.76 5.33 -12.62
C ILE A 114 -5.32 5.83 -12.46
N LYS A 115 -5.01 6.98 -13.04
CA LYS A 115 -3.65 7.56 -13.01
C LYS A 115 -3.26 8.00 -11.60
N SER A 116 -1.98 7.91 -11.24
CA SER A 116 -1.46 8.20 -9.88
C SER A 116 -1.90 9.56 -9.32
N TRP A 117 -1.91 10.61 -10.14
CA TRP A 117 -2.34 11.95 -9.72
C TRP A 117 -3.85 12.04 -9.42
N LEU A 118 -4.68 11.21 -10.06
CA LEU A 118 -6.10 11.07 -9.73
C LEU A 118 -6.27 10.28 -8.44
N VAL A 119 -5.45 9.25 -8.22
CA VAL A 119 -5.46 8.43 -7.00
C VAL A 119 -5.19 9.30 -5.77
N MET A 120 -4.24 10.23 -5.85
CA MET A 120 -3.97 11.21 -4.78
C MET A 120 -5.23 12.01 -4.40
N ASP A 121 -5.87 12.69 -5.36
CA ASP A 121 -7.08 13.50 -5.12
C ASP A 121 -8.27 12.63 -4.65
N LEU A 122 -8.35 11.40 -5.16
CA LEU A 122 -9.35 10.43 -4.77
C LEU A 122 -9.19 9.99 -3.31
N ILE A 123 -7.97 9.67 -2.87
CA ILE A 123 -7.70 9.28 -1.48
C ILE A 123 -7.99 10.44 -0.53
N ASP A 124 -7.52 11.66 -0.82
CA ASP A 124 -7.75 12.83 0.04
C ASP A 124 -9.23 13.08 0.32
N ARG A 125 -10.05 13.04 -0.74
CA ARG A 125 -11.50 13.29 -0.61
C ARG A 125 -12.23 12.11 0.00
N THR A 126 -11.83 10.88 -0.33
CA THR A 126 -12.41 9.67 0.25
C THR A 126 -12.17 9.62 1.75
N VAL A 127 -10.94 9.82 2.20
CA VAL A 127 -10.59 9.83 3.63
C VAL A 127 -11.38 10.92 4.36
N ARG A 128 -11.48 12.12 3.79
CA ARG A 128 -12.28 13.21 4.39
C ARG A 128 -13.77 12.84 4.53
N ALA A 129 -14.35 12.21 3.51
CA ALA A 129 -15.73 11.76 3.54
C ALA A 129 -15.95 10.62 4.56
N LEU A 130 -15.03 9.65 4.60
CA LEU A 130 -15.08 8.53 5.56
C LEU A 130 -14.97 9.00 7.00
N LEU A 131 -14.14 10.01 7.28
CA LEU A 131 -14.05 10.61 8.63
C LEU A 131 -15.37 11.23 9.11
N SER A 132 -16.29 11.56 8.18
CA SER A 132 -17.63 12.05 8.53
C SER A 132 -18.64 10.92 8.81
N CYS A 133 -18.23 9.65 8.66
CA CYS A 133 -19.07 8.46 8.79
C CYS A 133 -18.70 7.68 10.06
N PRO A 134 -19.55 7.67 11.12
CA PRO A 134 -19.22 7.02 12.38
C PRO A 134 -18.93 5.52 12.27
N GLU A 135 -19.55 4.82 11.31
CA GLU A 135 -19.36 3.38 11.08
C GLU A 135 -17.98 3.02 10.53
N GLU A 136 -17.28 3.98 9.93
CA GLU A 136 -15.96 3.80 9.30
C GLU A 136 -14.82 4.19 10.25
N LEU A 137 -15.15 4.82 11.39
CA LEU A 137 -14.21 5.25 12.42
C LEU A 137 -13.82 4.08 13.34
N LEU A 138 -12.62 4.13 13.88
CA LEU A 138 -12.21 3.22 14.95
C LEU A 138 -13.11 3.38 16.20
N PRO A 139 -13.40 2.30 16.95
CA PRO A 139 -14.28 2.36 18.11
C PRO A 139 -13.80 3.40 19.14
N GLY A 140 -14.61 4.42 19.43
CA GLY A 140 -14.26 5.48 20.38
C GLY A 140 -13.39 6.61 19.82
N PHE A 141 -13.05 6.59 18.53
CA PHE A 141 -12.41 7.72 17.87
C PHE A 141 -13.41 8.88 17.73
N GLN A 142 -13.09 10.02 18.35
CA GLN A 142 -13.83 11.26 18.15
C GLN A 142 -13.06 12.14 17.17
N VAL A 143 -13.69 12.47 16.04
CA VAL A 143 -13.17 13.52 15.17
C VAL A 143 -13.11 14.81 15.98
N PRO A 144 -11.98 15.56 15.97
CA PRO A 144 -11.90 16.84 16.65
C PRO A 144 -13.04 17.76 16.18
N GLN A 145 -14.05 17.97 17.03
CA GLN A 145 -15.11 18.91 16.77
C GLN A 145 -14.53 20.32 16.89
N PRO A 146 -14.82 21.25 15.97
CA PRO A 146 -14.54 22.66 16.23
C PRO A 146 -15.29 23.07 17.51
N PRO A 147 -14.69 23.91 18.38
CA PRO A 147 -15.32 24.28 19.64
C PRO A 147 -16.71 24.88 19.37
N SER A 148 -17.73 24.24 19.93
CA SER A 148 -19.12 24.68 19.81
C SER A 148 -19.27 26.10 20.35
N PRO A 149 -19.85 27.06 19.59
CA PRO A 149 -20.07 28.42 20.06
C PRO A 149 -21.20 28.41 21.10
N GLY A 150 -20.84 28.22 22.38
CA GLY A 150 -21.82 28.28 23.48
C GLY A 150 -21.41 27.65 24.81
N ALA A 151 -20.33 26.86 24.88
CA ALA A 151 -19.91 26.25 26.13
C ALA A 151 -18.94 27.16 26.92
N ALA A 152 -19.42 28.32 27.36
CA ALA A 152 -18.79 29.08 28.43
C ALA A 152 -19.82 29.29 29.53
N LEU A 153 -19.58 28.64 30.69
CA LEU A 153 -19.75 29.15 32.06
C LEU A 153 -19.81 27.97 33.05
N GLY A 154 -18.80 27.87 33.90
CA GLY A 154 -18.72 26.87 34.97
C GLY A 154 -17.33 26.80 35.60
N LEU A 155 -17.03 27.79 36.46
CA LEU A 155 -15.86 27.98 37.32
C LEU A 155 -15.03 26.73 37.70
N ALA A 156 -13.71 26.77 37.48
CA ALA A 156 -12.64 26.84 38.50
C ALA A 156 -11.25 26.55 37.89
N SER A 157 -10.29 27.44 38.09
CA SER A 157 -8.84 27.22 37.91
C SER A 157 -8.17 27.05 39.29
N PRO A 158 -6.89 26.65 39.44
CA PRO A 158 -5.84 26.30 38.45
C PRO A 158 -5.23 24.89 38.74
N THR A 159 -4.45 24.18 37.91
CA THR A 159 -3.15 24.49 37.28
C THR A 159 -2.77 23.35 36.29
N VAL A 160 -2.55 23.64 35.00
CA VAL A 160 -1.68 22.87 34.07
C VAL A 160 -1.16 23.84 33.00
N PRO A 161 0.12 23.78 32.56
CA PRO A 161 0.69 24.76 31.64
C PRO A 161 0.08 24.63 30.23
N SER A 162 -0.46 25.75 29.79
CA SER A 162 -0.96 26.06 28.47
C SER A 162 0.14 26.09 27.39
N LYS A 163 -0.16 25.50 26.23
CA LYS A 163 0.05 26.12 24.90
C LYS A 163 -0.71 25.34 23.83
N GLY A 164 -2.01 25.62 23.75
CA GLY A 164 -2.86 25.29 22.61
C GLY A 164 -2.87 26.45 21.61
N TRP A 165 -2.89 26.11 20.32
CA TRP A 165 -3.06 27.06 19.22
C TRP A 165 -4.40 27.78 19.31
N SER A 166 -4.41 29.10 19.13
CA SER A 166 -5.59 29.92 18.91
C SER A 166 -5.52 30.57 17.52
N PHE A 167 -6.59 30.41 16.73
CA PHE A 167 -6.85 31.20 15.54
C PHE A 167 -7.88 32.28 15.90
N SER A 168 -7.52 33.55 15.74
CA SER A 168 -8.46 34.67 15.79
C SER A 168 -8.77 35.15 14.37
N SER A 169 -10.05 35.20 14.05
CA SER A 169 -10.60 35.80 12.84
C SER A 169 -10.68 37.33 13.00
N GLY A 170 -10.03 38.07 12.10
CA GLY A 170 -10.14 39.52 12.00
C GLY A 170 -9.56 40.01 10.66
N SER A 171 -10.42 40.62 9.86
CA SER A 171 -10.15 41.14 8.52
C SER A 171 -9.25 42.39 8.52
N SER A 172 -8.10 42.33 7.84
CA SER A 172 -7.56 43.40 6.96
C SER A 172 -6.14 43.05 6.47
N SER A 173 -6.01 42.94 5.14
CA SER A 173 -4.82 43.07 4.28
C SER A 173 -3.40 43.11 4.90
N SER A 174 -2.65 42.00 4.76
CA SER A 174 -1.26 41.86 4.25
C SER A 174 -0.75 40.42 4.49
N PRO A 175 0.15 39.84 3.65
CA PRO A 175 0.46 38.42 3.67
C PRO A 175 1.51 38.11 4.74
N VAL A 176 1.09 37.47 5.83
CA VAL A 176 2.01 36.92 6.85
C VAL A 176 2.14 35.41 6.59
N GLY A 177 3.39 34.93 6.59
CA GLY A 177 3.85 33.72 5.91
C GLY A 177 3.17 32.42 6.31
N ASN A 178 2.82 31.63 5.31
CA ASN A 178 2.61 30.19 5.44
C ASN A 178 3.97 29.53 5.70
N GLU A 179 4.38 29.40 6.96
CA GLU A 179 5.43 28.43 7.30
C GLU A 179 4.89 27.02 7.01
N SER A 180 5.61 26.25 6.20
CA SER A 180 5.25 24.84 5.91
C SER A 180 5.29 24.01 7.20
N LEU A 181 4.42 23.00 7.34
CA LEU A 181 4.49 22.09 8.49
C LEU A 181 5.86 21.43 8.60
N GLN A 182 6.55 21.28 7.46
CA GLN A 182 7.92 20.79 7.40
C GLN A 182 8.91 21.71 8.14
N SER A 183 8.83 23.03 7.96
CA SER A 183 9.71 23.97 8.67
C SER A 183 9.38 24.02 10.17
N LEU A 184 8.11 23.87 10.52
CA LEU A 184 7.65 23.84 11.91
C LEU A 184 8.01 22.52 12.63
N TYR A 185 8.10 21.42 11.89
CA TYR A 185 8.59 20.14 12.40
C TYR A 185 10.10 20.15 12.57
N ARG A 186 10.85 20.60 11.56
CA ARG A 186 12.32 20.67 11.60
C ARG A 186 12.83 21.55 12.75
N SER A 187 12.09 22.60 13.15
CA SER A 187 12.45 23.44 14.30
C SER A 187 12.25 22.76 15.67
N LYS A 188 11.44 21.69 15.73
CA LYS A 188 11.22 20.87 16.94
C LYS A 188 12.00 19.55 16.93
N SER A 189 12.72 19.26 15.85
CA SER A 189 13.29 17.96 15.50
C SER A 189 14.67 17.67 16.13
N SER A 190 15.22 18.56 16.96
CA SER A 190 16.62 18.49 17.43
C SER A 190 16.98 17.25 18.27
N ASP A 191 15.99 16.45 18.71
CA ASP A 191 16.20 15.25 19.55
C ASP A 191 15.67 13.94 18.94
N LEU A 192 15.50 13.85 17.61
CA LEU A 192 14.92 12.66 16.98
C LEU A 192 15.93 11.51 16.80
N GLN A 193 15.54 10.33 17.28
CA GLN A 193 16.25 9.07 17.10
C GLN A 193 16.54 8.78 15.62
N GLU A 194 17.73 8.25 15.32
CA GLU A 194 18.09 7.80 13.98
C GLU A 194 17.18 6.65 13.54
N LEU A 195 16.78 6.67 12.26
CA LEU A 195 15.97 5.58 11.70
C LEU A 195 16.84 4.31 11.57
N PRO A 196 16.28 3.13 11.83
CA PRO A 196 17.01 1.87 11.65
C PRO A 196 17.54 1.68 10.22
N GLU A 197 18.66 0.99 10.08
CA GLU A 197 19.33 0.76 8.79
C GLU A 197 18.40 0.11 7.75
N TYR A 198 17.58 -0.86 8.15
CA TYR A 198 16.62 -1.51 7.25
C TYR A 198 15.60 -0.52 6.66
N GLN A 199 15.19 0.49 7.43
CA GLN A 199 14.24 1.52 7.01
C GLN A 199 14.90 2.48 6.01
N CYS A 200 16.17 2.83 6.24
CA CYS A 200 16.98 3.60 5.30
C CYS A 200 17.11 2.85 3.96
N LEU A 201 17.44 1.56 3.99
CA LEU A 201 17.56 0.74 2.78
C LEU A 201 16.23 0.68 2.00
N ALA A 202 15.11 0.42 2.68
CA ALA A 202 13.79 0.42 2.06
C ALA A 202 13.43 1.76 1.43
N SER A 203 13.81 2.87 2.09
CA SER A 203 13.63 4.22 1.55
C SER A 203 14.39 4.42 0.25
N GLU A 204 15.62 3.91 0.14
CA GLU A 204 16.40 3.98 -1.10
C GLU A 204 15.77 3.17 -2.24
N LEU A 205 15.28 1.98 -1.94
CA LEU A 205 14.56 1.13 -2.90
C LEU A 205 13.33 1.85 -3.46
N VAL A 206 12.53 2.45 -2.57
CA VAL A 206 11.28 3.15 -2.93
C VAL A 206 11.55 4.44 -3.70
N LEU A 207 12.58 5.21 -3.33
CA LEU A 207 12.97 6.42 -4.06
C LEU A 207 13.44 6.09 -5.48
N ARG A 208 14.22 5.01 -5.64
CA ARG A 208 14.64 4.53 -6.96
C ARG A 208 13.42 4.14 -7.80
N TYR A 209 12.53 3.31 -7.24
CA TYR A 209 11.30 2.88 -7.89
C TYR A 209 10.40 4.06 -8.31
N GLY A 210 10.18 5.01 -7.40
CA GLY A 210 9.39 6.21 -7.67
C GLY A 210 10.00 7.11 -8.74
N SER A 211 11.33 7.23 -8.77
CA SER A 211 12.06 7.96 -9.82
C SER A 211 11.94 7.26 -11.17
N GLU A 212 12.09 5.94 -11.20
CA GLU A 212 11.95 5.13 -12.41
C GLU A 212 10.54 5.25 -13.00
N LEU A 213 9.50 5.20 -12.16
CA LEU A 213 8.13 5.37 -12.62
C LEU A 213 7.71 6.83 -12.89
N GLN A 214 8.60 7.79 -12.64
CA GLN A 214 8.35 9.23 -12.74
C GLN A 214 7.17 9.69 -11.86
N LEU A 215 7.05 9.09 -10.67
CA LEU A 215 6.03 9.44 -9.68
C LEU A 215 6.45 10.63 -8.82
N LEU A 216 7.75 10.75 -8.57
CA LEU A 216 8.31 11.78 -7.70
C LEU A 216 8.42 13.10 -8.46
N ILE A 217 7.95 14.18 -7.83
CA ILE A 217 8.12 15.53 -8.37
C ILE A 217 9.56 15.94 -8.12
N ALA A 218 10.33 16.20 -9.18
CA ALA A 218 11.76 16.50 -9.12
C ALA A 218 12.04 17.73 -8.21
N SER A 219 12.29 17.48 -6.93
CA SER A 219 12.80 18.45 -5.97
C SER A 219 14.12 17.90 -5.39
N GLY A 220 15.07 18.79 -5.11
CA GLY A 220 16.38 18.38 -4.57
C GLY A 220 16.29 17.72 -3.20
N SER A 221 15.17 17.85 -2.49
CA SER A 221 14.98 17.42 -1.10
C SER A 221 14.08 16.18 -0.93
N ILE A 222 13.74 15.43 -1.99
CA ILE A 222 12.80 14.29 -1.88
C ILE A 222 13.25 13.26 -0.83
N ARG A 223 14.55 12.94 -0.80
CA ARG A 223 15.11 12.01 0.19
C ARG A 223 14.89 12.53 1.61
N GLU A 224 15.24 13.79 1.86
CA GLU A 224 15.04 14.40 3.18
C GLU A 224 13.57 14.45 3.55
N ASN A 225 12.69 14.80 2.60
CA ASN A 225 11.24 14.80 2.82
C ASN A 225 10.75 13.41 3.25
N LEU A 226 11.21 12.34 2.61
CA LEU A 226 10.85 10.97 2.98
C LEU A 226 11.31 10.64 4.40
N MET A 227 12.55 10.98 4.75
CA MET A 227 13.10 10.74 6.08
C MET A 227 12.32 11.54 7.14
N ASP A 228 11.97 12.79 6.85
CA ASP A 228 11.16 13.63 7.72
C ASP A 228 9.75 13.04 7.89
N VAL A 229 9.11 12.54 6.82
CA VAL A 229 7.80 11.87 6.89
C VAL A 229 7.88 10.63 7.79
N LEU A 230 8.88 9.78 7.62
CA LEU A 230 9.04 8.56 8.41
C LEU A 230 9.25 8.87 9.90
N LYS A 231 10.12 9.83 10.22
CA LYS A 231 10.34 10.28 11.59
C LYS A 231 9.08 10.91 12.19
N TYR A 232 8.36 11.73 11.42
CA TYR A 232 7.09 12.32 11.85
C TYR A 232 6.08 11.23 12.16
N THR A 233 6.00 10.22 11.29
CA THR A 233 5.06 9.11 11.40
C THR A 233 5.32 8.29 12.67
N GLN A 234 6.56 7.90 12.92
CA GLN A 234 6.94 7.15 14.13
C GLN A 234 6.67 7.94 15.42
N THR A 235 6.95 9.24 15.42
CA THR A 235 6.81 10.07 16.63
C THR A 235 5.39 10.55 16.90
N SER A 236 4.66 10.95 15.86
CA SER A 236 3.40 11.69 16.00
C SER A 236 2.17 10.82 15.71
N VAL A 237 2.27 9.90 14.76
CA VAL A 237 1.14 9.04 14.35
C VAL A 237 1.18 7.70 15.08
N LEU A 238 2.29 6.98 14.99
CA LEU A 238 2.47 5.66 15.60
C LEU A 238 2.92 5.72 17.06
N ARG A 239 3.48 6.85 17.51
CA ARG A 239 3.91 7.11 18.89
C ARG A 239 4.81 5.98 19.45
N GLY A 240 5.67 5.42 18.62
CA GLY A 240 6.50 4.28 18.95
C GLY A 240 7.44 3.89 17.81
N LEU A 241 8.49 3.15 18.16
CA LEU A 241 9.38 2.54 17.17
C LEU A 241 8.65 1.36 16.52
N CYS A 242 8.79 1.26 15.21
CA CYS A 242 8.33 0.08 14.48
C CYS A 242 9.43 -0.97 14.51
N ASP A 243 9.10 -2.22 14.84
CA ASP A 243 10.04 -3.34 14.74
C ASP A 243 10.27 -3.79 13.29
N LYS A 244 9.41 -3.33 12.38
CA LYS A 244 9.39 -3.68 10.96
C LYS A 244 9.37 -2.44 10.09
N CYS A 245 9.73 -2.61 8.82
CA CYS A 245 9.69 -1.52 7.86
C CYS A 245 8.25 -1.04 7.60
N ASP A 246 8.05 0.28 7.66
CA ASP A 246 6.76 0.91 7.38
C ASP A 246 6.54 1.10 5.86
N TRP A 247 6.25 0.00 5.18
CA TRP A 247 5.98 -0.01 3.74
C TRP A 247 4.75 0.79 3.33
N PHE A 248 3.77 0.95 4.23
CA PHE A 248 2.57 1.71 3.94
C PHE A 248 2.88 3.20 3.81
N THR A 249 3.64 3.77 4.74
CA THR A 249 4.11 5.16 4.64
C THR A 249 4.96 5.40 3.40
N LEU A 250 5.83 4.44 3.06
CA LEU A 250 6.63 4.50 1.83
C LEU A 250 5.76 4.50 0.55
N ALA A 251 4.74 3.64 0.48
CA ALA A 251 3.81 3.59 -0.64
C ALA A 251 2.99 4.88 -0.75
N LEU A 252 2.50 5.41 0.38
CA LEU A 252 1.71 6.64 0.39
C LEU A 252 2.55 7.85 -0.03
N PHE A 253 3.83 7.91 0.35
CA PHE A 253 4.75 8.95 -0.13
C PHE A 253 4.87 8.99 -1.67
N LEU A 254 4.87 7.81 -2.32
CA LEU A 254 4.84 7.71 -3.78
C LEU A 254 3.51 8.21 -4.38
N VAL A 255 2.37 7.88 -3.74
CA VAL A 255 1.04 8.39 -4.15
C VAL A 255 1.02 9.92 -4.15
N TYR A 256 1.59 10.55 -3.12
CA TYR A 256 1.66 12.01 -2.98
C TYR A 256 2.85 12.65 -3.71
N GLY A 257 3.52 11.92 -4.59
CA GLY A 257 4.60 12.42 -5.44
C GLY A 257 5.79 13.00 -4.68
N GLY A 258 6.02 12.55 -3.44
CA GLY A 258 7.10 13.00 -2.57
C GLY A 258 6.82 14.25 -1.73
N SER A 259 5.55 14.66 -1.64
CA SER A 259 5.15 15.81 -0.80
C SER A 259 5.09 15.43 0.69
N PHE A 260 5.86 16.14 1.52
CA PHE A 260 5.82 15.98 2.98
C PHE A 260 4.44 16.33 3.56
N ASP A 261 3.96 17.56 3.33
CA ASP A 261 2.74 18.06 3.99
C ASP A 261 1.51 17.22 3.66
N ARG A 262 1.34 16.82 2.40
CA ARG A 262 0.18 16.02 1.96
C ARG A 262 0.24 14.60 2.49
N CYS A 263 1.42 13.97 2.47
CA CYS A 263 1.60 12.62 2.97
C CYS A 263 1.30 12.57 4.48
N VAL A 264 1.87 13.50 5.27
CA VAL A 264 1.62 13.60 6.70
C VAL A 264 0.13 13.81 7.01
N ALA A 265 -0.52 14.75 6.33
CA ALA A 265 -1.95 15.01 6.52
C ALA A 265 -2.80 13.76 6.24
N ALA A 266 -2.46 13.00 5.21
CA ALA A 266 -3.14 11.75 4.86
C ALA A 266 -2.91 10.66 5.92
N LEU A 267 -1.67 10.44 6.38
CA LEU A 267 -1.34 9.46 7.42
C LEU A 267 -2.06 9.77 8.74
N THR A 268 -2.09 11.04 9.16
CA THR A 268 -2.84 11.46 10.35
C THR A 268 -4.34 11.20 10.19
N SER A 269 -4.89 11.49 9.01
CA SER A 269 -6.32 11.30 8.73
C SER A 269 -6.71 9.82 8.68
N LEU A 270 -5.85 8.97 8.11
CA LEU A 270 -6.05 7.51 8.07
C LEU A 270 -5.99 6.87 9.46
N GLY A 271 -5.29 7.49 10.41
CA GLY A 271 -5.21 7.05 11.81
C GLY A 271 -6.56 6.91 12.52
N GLY A 272 -7.62 7.57 12.04
CA GLY A 272 -8.97 7.48 12.60
C GLY A 272 -9.86 6.40 11.99
N LEU A 273 -9.44 5.76 10.89
CA LEU A 273 -10.28 4.88 10.09
C LEU A 273 -9.98 3.40 10.34
N VAL A 274 -11.02 2.57 10.34
CA VAL A 274 -10.88 1.10 10.42
C VAL A 274 -10.09 0.56 9.22
N ALA A 275 -10.37 1.08 8.02
CA ALA A 275 -9.61 0.75 6.82
C ALA A 275 -8.12 1.11 6.96
N GLY A 276 -7.79 2.16 7.71
CA GLY A 276 -6.41 2.52 8.03
C GLY A 276 -5.70 1.41 8.80
N ALA A 277 -6.30 0.91 9.88
CA ALA A 277 -5.73 -0.17 10.67
C ALA A 277 -5.54 -1.49 9.89
N VAL A 278 -6.41 -1.77 8.91
CA VAL A 278 -6.31 -2.96 8.06
C VAL A 278 -5.23 -2.82 6.98
N LEU A 279 -5.10 -1.64 6.38
CA LEU A 279 -4.07 -1.36 5.36
C LEU A 279 -2.68 -1.16 5.96
N TRP A 280 -2.61 -0.73 7.22
CA TRP A 280 -1.38 -0.29 7.86
C TRP A 280 -1.15 -1.04 9.18
N PRO A 281 -0.48 -2.20 9.15
CA PRO A 281 -0.26 -3.03 10.33
C PRO A 281 0.43 -2.28 11.49
N ALA A 282 1.42 -1.42 11.19
CA ALA A 282 2.10 -0.64 12.22
C ALA A 282 1.17 0.35 12.95
N LEU A 283 0.13 0.86 12.26
CA LEU A 283 -0.92 1.65 12.88
C LEU A 283 -1.82 0.78 13.77
N ALA A 284 -2.19 -0.42 13.32
CA ALA A 284 -2.95 -1.34 14.17
C ALA A 284 -2.17 -1.70 15.46
N ASP A 285 -0.87 -1.91 15.37
CA ASP A 285 -0.01 -2.16 16.54
C ASP A 285 -0.02 -0.98 17.52
N SER A 286 0.18 0.26 17.04
CA SER A 286 0.18 1.45 17.90
C SER A 286 -1.17 1.73 18.56
N LEU A 287 -2.26 1.37 17.88
CA LEU A 287 -3.62 1.61 18.30
C LEU A 287 -4.25 0.47 19.11
N SER A 288 -3.64 -0.72 19.09
CA SER A 288 -4.14 -1.95 19.72
C SER A 288 -4.56 -1.75 21.19
N HIS A 289 -3.69 -1.15 22.00
CA HIS A 289 -3.96 -0.87 23.41
C HIS A 289 -4.98 0.25 23.63
N THR A 290 -4.98 1.26 22.76
CA THR A 290 -5.82 2.46 22.93
C THR A 290 -7.28 2.16 22.58
N TYR A 291 -7.50 1.47 21.47
CA TYR A 291 -8.84 1.22 20.92
C TYR A 291 -9.29 -0.24 21.09
N LYS A 292 -8.52 -1.06 21.82
CA LYS A 292 -8.79 -2.50 22.06
C LYS A 292 -9.02 -3.27 20.75
N ILE A 293 -8.33 -2.87 19.69
CA ILE A 293 -8.35 -3.55 18.41
C ILE A 293 -7.27 -4.63 18.38
N LEU A 294 -7.35 -5.53 17.42
CA LEU A 294 -6.32 -6.53 17.19
C LEU A 294 -4.98 -5.85 16.82
N PRO A 295 -3.84 -6.31 17.35
CA PRO A 295 -2.52 -5.93 16.86
C PRO A 295 -2.37 -6.23 15.36
N GLY A 296 -1.50 -5.50 14.67
CA GLY A 296 -1.33 -5.57 13.21
C GLY A 296 -1.03 -6.97 12.68
N GLU A 297 -0.19 -7.74 13.37
CA GLU A 297 0.07 -9.14 13.00
C GLU A 297 -1.16 -10.03 13.18
N MET A 298 -2.00 -9.79 14.19
CA MET A 298 -3.24 -10.53 14.37
C MET A 298 -4.31 -10.13 13.37
N VAL A 299 -4.39 -8.84 12.99
CA VAL A 299 -5.25 -8.36 11.90
C VAL A 299 -4.86 -9.07 10.61
N LEU A 300 -3.57 -9.07 10.26
CA LEU A 300 -3.08 -9.78 9.09
C LEU A 300 -3.40 -11.27 9.18
N ALA A 301 -3.23 -11.91 10.35
CA ALA A 301 -3.53 -13.33 10.52
C ALA A 301 -5.01 -13.62 10.28
N GLY A 302 -5.88 -12.74 10.77
CA GLY A 302 -7.31 -12.76 10.49
C GLY A 302 -7.62 -12.63 9.00
N ILE A 303 -6.97 -11.71 8.28
CA ILE A 303 -7.11 -11.55 6.83
C ILE A 303 -6.75 -12.86 6.13
N ILE A 304 -5.56 -13.41 6.38
CA ILE A 304 -5.09 -14.62 5.68
C ILE A 304 -5.94 -15.85 6.04
N HIS A 305 -6.38 -15.99 7.29
CA HIS A 305 -7.28 -17.05 7.71
C HIS A 305 -8.61 -17.00 6.94
N ASN A 306 -9.22 -15.82 6.83
CA ASN A 306 -10.45 -15.64 6.06
C ASN A 306 -10.23 -15.89 4.56
N VAL A 307 -9.08 -15.53 4.01
CA VAL A 307 -8.72 -15.88 2.62
C VAL A 307 -8.70 -17.40 2.45
N GLN A 308 -8.02 -18.15 3.34
CA GLN A 308 -7.95 -19.61 3.26
C GLN A 308 -9.34 -20.25 3.37
N LEU A 309 -10.20 -19.75 4.27
CA LEU A 309 -11.58 -20.22 4.42
C LEU A 309 -12.42 -19.97 3.16
N ILE A 310 -12.34 -18.78 2.57
CA ILE A 310 -13.10 -18.48 1.36
C ILE A 310 -12.57 -19.29 0.17
N VAL A 311 -11.25 -19.48 0.06
CA VAL A 311 -10.64 -20.31 -0.99
C VAL A 311 -11.10 -21.77 -0.88
N SER A 312 -11.22 -22.33 0.33
CA SER A 312 -11.69 -23.71 0.52
C SER A 312 -13.15 -23.90 0.09
N ILE A 313 -13.98 -22.86 0.21
CA ILE A 313 -15.39 -22.89 -0.18
C ILE A 313 -15.56 -22.61 -1.68
N GLU A 314 -14.90 -21.57 -2.19
CA GLU A 314 -15.16 -21.00 -3.52
C GLU A 314 -14.28 -21.58 -4.63
N ILE A 315 -13.09 -22.07 -4.26
CA ILE A 315 -12.08 -22.55 -5.22
C ILE A 315 -11.41 -23.82 -4.67
N PRO A 316 -12.20 -24.89 -4.42
CA PRO A 316 -11.71 -26.08 -3.72
C PRO A 316 -10.53 -26.76 -4.42
N THR A 317 -10.45 -26.73 -5.75
CA THR A 317 -9.31 -27.28 -6.49
C THR A 317 -7.99 -26.62 -6.12
N VAL A 318 -7.98 -25.28 -5.97
CA VAL A 318 -6.79 -24.53 -5.57
C VAL A 318 -6.47 -24.78 -4.11
N TYR A 319 -7.50 -24.86 -3.25
CA TYR A 319 -7.34 -25.22 -1.85
C TYR A 319 -6.64 -26.57 -1.69
N MET A 320 -7.12 -27.62 -2.37
CA MET A 320 -6.52 -28.95 -2.31
C MET A 320 -5.07 -28.96 -2.81
N ALA A 321 -4.74 -28.17 -3.83
CA ALA A 321 -3.37 -28.03 -4.32
C ALA A 321 -2.44 -27.33 -3.30
N LEU A 322 -2.95 -26.35 -2.56
CA LEU A 322 -2.22 -25.70 -1.47
C LEU A 322 -1.94 -26.68 -0.33
N GLU A 323 -2.95 -27.43 0.10
CA GLU A 323 -2.83 -28.42 1.18
C GLU A 323 -1.88 -29.58 0.80
N ALA A 324 -1.87 -30.00 -0.47
CA ALA A 324 -0.97 -31.08 -0.93
C ALA A 324 0.54 -30.77 -0.79
N ASN A 325 0.93 -29.50 -0.63
CA ASN A 325 2.32 -29.07 -0.47
C ASN A 325 2.59 -28.43 0.89
N ASP A 326 1.63 -28.53 1.83
CA ASP A 326 1.67 -27.81 3.10
C ASP A 326 1.97 -26.31 2.90
N MET A 327 1.43 -25.72 1.82
CA MET A 327 1.74 -24.33 1.45
C MET A 327 1.08 -23.36 2.42
N CYS A 328 1.90 -22.76 3.28
CA CYS A 328 1.47 -21.73 4.20
C CYS A 328 1.19 -20.41 3.45
N LEU A 329 -0.09 -20.11 3.16
CA LEU A 329 -0.52 -18.88 2.50
C LEU A 329 -0.03 -17.61 3.21
N TRP A 330 0.13 -17.66 4.53
CA TRP A 330 0.71 -16.57 5.32
C TRP A 330 2.08 -16.12 4.80
N SER A 331 2.95 -17.09 4.50
CA SER A 331 4.32 -16.84 4.04
C SER A 331 4.39 -16.17 2.66
N VAL A 332 3.27 -16.14 1.92
CA VAL A 332 3.18 -15.52 0.60
C VAL A 332 2.33 -14.24 0.69
N LEU A 333 1.05 -14.42 0.99
CA LEU A 333 0.06 -13.33 0.96
C LEU A 333 0.26 -12.34 2.11
N GLY A 334 0.68 -12.83 3.29
CA GLY A 334 0.95 -11.96 4.43
C GLY A 334 2.06 -10.95 4.10
N GLU A 335 3.12 -11.40 3.43
CA GLU A 335 4.21 -10.52 3.02
C GLU A 335 3.79 -9.55 1.91
N TRP A 336 2.99 -10.01 0.95
CA TRP A 336 2.47 -9.14 -0.11
C TRP A 336 1.62 -8.01 0.46
N VAL A 337 0.72 -8.30 1.41
CA VAL A 337 -0.09 -7.28 2.07
C VAL A 337 0.77 -6.35 2.93
N ARG A 338 1.74 -6.90 3.69
CA ARG A 338 2.66 -6.10 4.51
C ARG A 338 3.44 -5.08 3.68
N CYS A 339 3.89 -5.48 2.49
CA CYS A 339 4.57 -4.60 1.55
C CYS A 339 3.62 -3.76 0.66
N VAL A 340 2.30 -3.77 0.92
CA VAL A 340 1.28 -3.09 0.10
C VAL A 340 1.40 -3.44 -1.39
N PHE A 341 1.77 -4.69 -1.67
CA PHE A 341 2.05 -5.25 -3.00
C PHE A 341 3.19 -4.57 -3.78
N LEU A 342 3.99 -3.71 -3.17
CA LEU A 342 5.21 -3.17 -3.78
C LEU A 342 6.16 -4.31 -4.14
N GLY A 343 6.64 -4.32 -5.38
CA GLY A 343 7.48 -5.41 -5.88
C GLY A 343 6.74 -6.71 -6.22
N VAL A 344 5.40 -6.73 -6.13
CA VAL A 344 4.54 -7.86 -6.47
C VAL A 344 3.63 -7.49 -7.64
N LEU A 345 2.86 -6.41 -7.48
CA LEU A 345 1.94 -5.91 -8.50
C LEU A 345 2.49 -4.66 -9.20
N PRO A 346 2.04 -4.36 -10.43
CA PRO A 346 2.34 -3.08 -11.07
C PRO A 346 1.77 -1.92 -10.25
N TRP A 347 2.39 -0.74 -10.33
CA TRP A 347 2.01 0.44 -9.55
C TRP A 347 0.54 0.82 -9.69
N ALA A 348 -0.02 0.70 -10.90
CA ALA A 348 -1.44 0.97 -11.14
C ALA A 348 -2.35 0.08 -10.27
N GLU A 349 -2.01 -1.21 -10.15
CA GLU A 349 -2.79 -2.17 -9.36
C GLU A 349 -2.55 -2.00 -7.85
N VAL A 350 -1.37 -1.53 -7.42
CA VAL A 350 -1.13 -1.09 -6.03
C VAL A 350 -2.06 0.08 -5.68
N CYS A 351 -2.17 1.08 -6.56
CA CYS A 351 -3.12 2.18 -6.39
C CYS A 351 -4.58 1.70 -6.38
N HIS A 352 -4.95 0.78 -7.28
CA HIS A 352 -6.30 0.22 -7.31
C HIS A 352 -6.61 -0.53 -6.00
N TYR A 353 -5.68 -1.30 -5.46
CA TYR A 353 -5.84 -1.97 -4.17
C TYR A 353 -6.15 -0.97 -3.04
N LEU A 354 -5.33 0.08 -2.88
CA LEU A 354 -5.55 1.12 -1.87
C LEU A 354 -6.92 1.79 -2.03
N VAL A 355 -7.26 2.18 -3.25
CA VAL A 355 -8.54 2.83 -3.57
C VAL A 355 -9.71 1.90 -3.32
N LEU A 356 -9.63 0.61 -3.67
CA LEU A 356 -10.73 -0.34 -3.48
C LEU A 356 -10.97 -0.64 -2.00
N VAL A 357 -9.93 -0.72 -1.17
CA VAL A 357 -10.09 -0.97 0.27
C VAL A 357 -10.71 0.24 0.98
N LEU A 358 -10.22 1.47 0.70
CA LEU A 358 -10.83 2.71 1.21
C LEU A 358 -12.25 2.91 0.65
N LEU A 359 -12.33 2.79 -0.67
CA LEU A 359 -13.44 2.39 -1.52
C LEU A 359 -14.63 1.72 -0.88
N LEU A 360 -14.45 0.43 -0.64
CA LEU A 360 -15.50 -0.58 -0.57
C LEU A 360 -15.53 -1.25 0.81
N GLY A 361 -14.51 -1.00 1.62
CA GLY A 361 -14.39 -1.41 3.01
C GLY A 361 -13.15 -2.26 3.27
N PRO A 362 -12.75 -2.41 4.55
CA PRO A 362 -11.55 -3.15 4.95
C PRO A 362 -11.56 -4.63 4.54
N ASP A 363 -12.73 -5.25 4.46
CA ASP A 363 -12.89 -6.65 4.02
C ASP A 363 -12.55 -6.87 2.55
N TYR A 364 -12.47 -5.82 1.72
CA TYR A 364 -12.01 -5.95 0.33
C TYR A 364 -10.55 -6.38 0.22
N THR A 365 -9.73 -6.22 1.25
CA THR A 365 -8.39 -6.82 1.28
C THR A 365 -8.48 -8.35 1.11
N ILE A 366 -9.47 -8.98 1.75
CA ILE A 366 -9.67 -10.43 1.66
C ILE A 366 -10.15 -10.83 0.27
N TYR A 367 -11.17 -10.14 -0.27
CA TYR A 367 -11.70 -10.50 -1.59
C TYR A 367 -10.69 -10.27 -2.71
N PHE A 368 -9.86 -9.22 -2.58
CA PHE A 368 -8.75 -8.96 -3.50
C PHE A 368 -7.74 -10.10 -3.48
N LEU A 369 -7.36 -10.58 -2.30
CA LEU A 369 -6.45 -11.72 -2.14
C LEU A 369 -7.05 -13.03 -2.66
N VAL A 370 -8.34 -13.31 -2.40
CA VAL A 370 -9.03 -14.51 -2.93
C VAL A 370 -9.06 -14.46 -4.46
N ALA A 371 -9.34 -13.30 -5.04
CA ALA A 371 -9.29 -13.11 -6.49
C ALA A 371 -7.85 -13.30 -7.02
N LEU A 372 -6.83 -12.84 -6.30
CA LEU A 372 -5.43 -13.03 -6.67
C LEU A 372 -5.02 -14.51 -6.64
N VAL A 373 -5.42 -15.24 -5.60
CA VAL A 373 -5.22 -16.70 -5.51
C VAL A 373 -5.92 -17.42 -6.66
N LYS A 374 -7.15 -17.01 -7.02
CA LYS A 374 -7.87 -17.52 -8.20
C LYS A 374 -7.10 -17.30 -9.50
N HIS A 375 -6.53 -16.11 -9.67
CA HIS A 375 -5.71 -15.78 -10.85
C HIS A 375 -4.45 -16.65 -10.93
N LEU A 376 -3.88 -17.00 -9.79
CA LEU A 376 -2.69 -17.84 -9.69
C LEU A 376 -3.00 -19.35 -9.71
N GLN A 377 -4.24 -19.77 -9.95
CA GLN A 377 -4.66 -21.17 -9.86
C GLN A 377 -3.77 -22.11 -10.69
N ASP A 378 -3.45 -21.75 -11.94
CA ASP A 378 -2.69 -22.62 -12.83
C ASP A 378 -1.25 -22.74 -12.37
N THR A 379 -0.68 -21.65 -11.86
CA THR A 379 0.66 -21.63 -11.26
C THR A 379 0.71 -22.50 -10.01
N ILE A 380 -0.28 -22.37 -9.13
CA ILE A 380 -0.38 -23.14 -7.88
C ILE A 380 -0.51 -24.63 -8.19
N ILE A 381 -1.43 -25.01 -9.09
CA ILE A 381 -1.68 -26.41 -9.46
C ILE A 381 -0.45 -27.00 -10.16
N LYS A 382 0.19 -26.27 -11.06
CA LYS A 382 1.41 -26.74 -11.76
C LYS A 382 2.57 -27.00 -10.79
N GLN A 383 2.67 -26.19 -9.74
CA GLN A 383 3.73 -26.34 -8.74
C GLN A 383 3.36 -27.29 -7.60
N ALA A 384 2.18 -27.90 -7.65
CA ALA A 384 1.63 -28.66 -6.52
C ALA A 384 2.37 -29.99 -6.21
N SER A 385 3.42 -30.33 -6.93
CA SER A 385 4.29 -31.47 -6.63
C SER A 385 5.77 -31.06 -6.48
N SER A 386 6.04 -29.76 -6.45
CA SER A 386 7.40 -29.20 -6.45
C SER A 386 7.85 -28.94 -5.02
N ASN A 387 9.02 -29.46 -4.65
CA ASN A 387 9.66 -29.13 -3.38
C ASN A 387 10.10 -27.65 -3.29
N LYS A 388 10.00 -26.88 -4.39
CA LYS A 388 10.29 -25.45 -4.46
C LYS A 388 9.02 -24.59 -4.57
N ALA A 389 7.83 -25.18 -4.44
CA ALA A 389 6.55 -24.51 -4.67
C ALA A 389 6.42 -23.18 -3.91
N LEU A 390 6.79 -23.16 -2.63
CA LEU A 390 6.72 -21.96 -1.79
C LEU A 390 7.58 -20.81 -2.34
N VAL A 391 8.86 -21.07 -2.61
CA VAL A 391 9.78 -20.05 -3.13
C VAL A 391 9.30 -19.56 -4.49
N LEU A 392 8.87 -20.47 -5.37
CA LEU A 392 8.37 -20.11 -6.69
C LEU A 392 7.11 -19.24 -6.61
N LEU A 393 6.22 -19.50 -5.66
CA LEU A 393 5.03 -18.69 -5.45
C LEU A 393 5.38 -17.32 -4.84
N GLN A 394 6.31 -17.25 -3.88
CA GLN A 394 6.79 -15.99 -3.30
C GLN A 394 7.44 -15.08 -4.33
N THR A 395 8.15 -15.66 -5.30
CA THR A 395 8.92 -14.89 -6.29
C THR A 395 8.26 -14.80 -7.67
N CYS A 396 7.09 -15.39 -7.86
CA CYS A 396 6.40 -15.40 -9.16
C CYS A 396 6.11 -13.99 -9.67
N VAL A 397 6.10 -13.86 -11.01
CA VAL A 397 5.59 -12.67 -11.68
C VAL A 397 4.10 -12.85 -11.88
N ILE A 398 3.30 -11.93 -11.32
CA ILE A 398 1.85 -11.92 -11.50
C ILE A 398 1.54 -11.19 -12.81
N SER A 399 1.59 -11.91 -13.92
CA SER A 399 1.30 -11.38 -15.25
C SER A 399 -0.20 -11.40 -15.55
N GLY A 400 -0.68 -10.39 -16.28
CA GLY A 400 -2.08 -10.30 -16.72
C GLY A 400 -3.09 -9.99 -15.63
N TRP A 401 -2.67 -9.70 -14.40
CA TRP A 401 -3.58 -9.30 -13.33
C TRP A 401 -4.15 -7.91 -13.56
N ARG A 402 -5.48 -7.78 -13.47
CA ARG A 402 -6.23 -6.52 -13.54
C ARG A 402 -7.33 -6.54 -12.48
N ALA A 403 -7.26 -5.64 -11.49
CA ALA A 403 -8.26 -5.60 -10.42
C ALA A 403 -9.68 -5.36 -10.95
N GLY A 404 -9.82 -4.58 -12.02
CA GLY A 404 -11.09 -4.26 -12.65
C GLY A 404 -11.83 -5.46 -13.25
N GLU A 405 -11.11 -6.38 -13.89
CA GLU A 405 -11.69 -7.61 -14.46
C GLU A 405 -12.18 -8.55 -13.35
N GLN A 406 -11.47 -8.55 -12.20
CA GLN A 406 -11.84 -9.38 -11.05
C GLN A 406 -12.93 -8.75 -10.17
N LEU A 407 -13.31 -7.50 -10.41
CA LEU A 407 -14.23 -6.77 -9.54
C LEU A 407 -15.61 -7.41 -9.46
N GLY A 408 -16.11 -7.96 -10.58
CA GLY A 408 -17.37 -8.72 -10.56
C GLY A 408 -17.32 -9.94 -9.64
N PHE A 409 -16.19 -10.66 -9.62
CA PHE A 409 -15.97 -11.79 -8.72
C PHE A 409 -15.85 -11.32 -7.26
N MET A 410 -15.08 -10.26 -6.99
CA MET A 410 -14.95 -9.68 -5.65
C MET A 410 -16.30 -9.21 -5.07
N GLU A 411 -17.14 -8.57 -5.89
CA GLU A 411 -18.49 -8.19 -5.46
C GLU A 411 -19.38 -9.40 -5.12
N ALA A 412 -19.26 -10.50 -5.87
CA ALA A 412 -19.99 -11.73 -5.59
C ALA A 412 -19.51 -12.38 -4.27
N LEU A 413 -18.22 -12.33 -3.96
CA LEU A 413 -17.67 -12.75 -2.67
C LEU A 413 -18.19 -11.87 -1.53
N CYS A 414 -18.13 -10.55 -1.70
CA CYS A 414 -18.63 -9.58 -0.75
C CYS A 414 -20.11 -9.84 -0.39
N ARG A 415 -20.98 -10.05 -1.38
CA ARG A 415 -22.40 -10.35 -1.16
C ARG A 415 -22.63 -11.61 -0.32
N ARG A 416 -21.75 -12.62 -0.44
CA ARG A 416 -21.89 -13.91 0.25
C ARG A 416 -21.23 -13.93 1.64
N HIS A 417 -20.07 -13.29 1.79
CA HIS A 417 -19.20 -13.47 2.95
C HIS A 417 -19.09 -12.24 3.86
N ARG A 418 -19.48 -11.03 3.41
CA ARG A 418 -19.29 -9.80 4.21
C ARG A 418 -19.91 -9.85 5.61
N ARG A 419 -21.06 -10.52 5.75
CA ARG A 419 -21.77 -10.64 7.04
C ARG A 419 -20.97 -11.39 8.11
N THR A 420 -20.06 -12.27 7.73
CA THR A 420 -19.20 -13.02 8.65
C THR A 420 -17.80 -12.41 8.73
N VAL A 421 -17.24 -12.04 7.58
CA VAL A 421 -15.86 -11.55 7.45
C VAL A 421 -15.66 -10.18 8.08
N LEU A 422 -16.52 -9.21 7.76
CA LEU A 422 -16.34 -7.83 8.19
C LEU A 422 -16.39 -7.71 9.73
N PRO A 423 -17.37 -8.31 10.44
CA PRO A 423 -17.34 -8.33 11.90
C PRO A 423 -16.10 -9.01 12.46
N ALA A 424 -15.61 -10.11 11.86
CA ALA A 424 -14.42 -10.81 12.33
C ALA A 424 -13.14 -9.96 12.26
N LEU A 425 -13.05 -9.04 11.29
CA LEU A 425 -11.93 -8.12 11.17
C LEU A 425 -11.99 -6.93 12.14
N ILE A 426 -13.20 -6.46 12.46
CA ILE A 426 -13.40 -5.20 13.18
C ILE A 426 -13.67 -5.42 14.67
N LYS A 427 -14.03 -6.65 15.08
CA LYS A 427 -14.47 -6.91 16.46
C LYS A 427 -13.35 -6.55 17.46
N PRO A 428 -13.61 -5.61 18.38
CA PRO A 428 -12.66 -5.32 19.45
C PRO A 428 -12.47 -6.56 20.32
N LEU A 429 -11.28 -6.71 20.89
CA LEU A 429 -11.00 -7.74 21.88
C LEU A 429 -11.95 -7.50 23.06
N ASN A 430 -12.90 -8.40 23.28
CA ASN A 430 -13.72 -8.38 24.48
C ASN A 430 -12.79 -8.57 25.71
N PRO A 431 -13.03 -7.86 26.81
CA PRO A 431 -12.26 -7.99 28.04
C PRO A 431 -12.32 -9.40 28.63
#